data_AF-A0A2M7N7F2-F1
#
_entry.id   AF-A0A2M7N7F2-F1
#
_cell.length_a   1.000
_cell.length_b   1.000
_cell.length_c   1.000
_cell.angle_alpha   90.00
_cell.angle_beta   90.00
_cell.angle_gamma   90.00
#
_symmetry.space_group_name_H-M   'P 1'
#
loop_
_entity.id
_entity.type
_entity.pdbx_description
1 polymer ?
#
loop_
_entity_poly.entity_id
_entity_poly.type
_entity_poly.pdbx_seq_one_letter_code
_entity_poly.pdbx_strand_id
1 'polypeptide(L)' 'WRQQIRDQELMRRLKEDVHSPARARVNIPLYHSDDFYKAFNVKETDARFVSVDKRIRIW' A
#
# COMPACT_ATOMS: atom_id res chain seq x y z
N TRP A 1 -1.76 4.47 -12.47
CA TRP A 1 -1.29 3.35 -11.62
C TRP A 1 -2.11 2.11 -11.91
N ARG A 2 -1.69 1.33 -12.91
CA ARG A 2 -2.28 0.03 -13.26
C ARG A 2 -1.25 -0.70 -14.11
N GLN A 3 -0.14 -1.07 -13.47
CA GLN A 3 0.92 -1.81 -14.15
C GLN A 3 0.37 -3.19 -14.49
N GLN A 4 0.25 -3.49 -15.78
CA GLN A 4 0.09 -4.84 -16.27
C GLN A 4 1.49 -5.39 -16.48
N ILE A 5 1.89 -6.32 -15.62
CA ILE A 5 3.23 -6.93 -15.60
C ILE A 5 3.04 -8.44 -15.66
N ARG A 6 3.89 -9.11 -16.44
CA ARG A 6 3.92 -10.58 -16.46
C ARG A 6 4.49 -11.08 -15.14
N ASP A 7 4.00 -12.22 -14.67
CA ASP A 7 4.42 -12.79 -13.39
C ASP A 7 5.93 -13.04 -13.33
N GLN A 8 6.56 -13.47 -14.43
CA GLN A 8 8.00 -13.70 -14.50
C GLN A 8 8.80 -12.41 -14.27
N GLU A 9 8.35 -11.30 -14.86
CA GLU A 9 9.01 -10.00 -14.69
C GLU A 9 8.75 -9.43 -13.29
N LEU A 10 7.56 -9.65 -12.72
CA LEU A 10 7.29 -9.31 -11.33
C LEU A 10 8.21 -10.08 -10.38
N MET A 11 8.40 -11.39 -10.60
CA MET A 11 9.30 -12.21 -9.80
C MET A 11 10.76 -11.76 -9.90
N ARG A 12 11.22 -11.37 -11.09
CA ARG A 12 12.58 -10.83 -11.27
C ARG A 12 12.74 -9.51 -10.50
N ARG A 13 11.80 -8.57 -10.66
CA ARG A 13 11.85 -7.27 -9.97
C ARG A 13 11.79 -7.39 -8.46
N LEU A 14 11.03 -8.36 -7.94
CA LEU A 14 11.01 -8.63 -6.50
C LEU A 14 12.40 -8.97 -5.92
N LYS A 15 13.34 -9.45 -6.74
CA LYS A 15 14.70 -9.79 -6.30
C LYS A 15 15.73 -8.69 -6.58
N GLU A 16 15.51 -7.87 -7.61
CA GLU A 16 16.54 -6.99 -8.17
C GLU A 16 16.18 -5.50 -8.11
N ASP A 17 14.89 -5.15 -8.04
CA ASP A 17 14.42 -3.76 -8.05
C ASP A 17 14.23 -3.26 -6.61
N VAL A 18 14.88 -2.14 -6.28
CA VAL A 18 14.75 -1.48 -4.98
C VAL A 18 13.36 -0.88 -4.76
N HIS A 19 12.58 -0.71 -5.82
CA HIS A 19 11.22 -0.20 -5.72
C HIS A 19 10.24 -1.32 -5.40
N SER A 20 9.35 -1.07 -4.44
CA SER A 20 8.25 -1.99 -4.17
C SER A 20 7.36 -2.19 -5.41
N PRO A 21 6.68 -3.34 -5.55
CA PRO A 21 5.72 -3.56 -6.64
C PRO A 21 4.64 -2.48 -6.69
N ALA A 22 4.12 -2.17 -7.88
CA ALA A 22 3.07 -1.16 -8.06
C ALA A 22 1.91 -1.35 -7.06
N ARG A 23 1.42 -2.59 -6.90
CA ARG A 23 0.59 -3.11 -5.80
C ARG A 23 0.77 -2.37 -4.46
N ALA A 24 1.97 -2.54 -3.93
CA ALA A 24 2.37 -2.10 -2.61
C ALA A 24 2.60 -0.57 -2.58
N ARG A 25 3.13 0.00 -3.67
CA ARG A 25 3.53 1.41 -3.74
C ARG A 25 2.43 2.42 -3.47
N VAL A 26 1.15 2.09 -3.69
CA VAL A 26 0.08 3.00 -3.24
C VAL A 26 -0.79 2.42 -2.15
N ASN A 27 -1.06 1.11 -2.12
CA ASN A 27 -1.89 0.58 -1.04
C ASN A 27 -1.23 0.73 0.33
N ILE A 28 0.06 0.40 0.47
CA ILE A 28 0.71 0.40 1.79
C ILE A 28 0.79 1.83 2.37
N PRO A 29 1.36 2.83 1.67
CA PRO A 29 1.40 4.20 2.22
C PRO A 29 0.02 4.78 2.49
N LEU A 30 -0.95 4.50 1.61
CA LEU A 30 -2.30 5.03 1.72
C LEU A 30 -3.00 4.56 3.00
N TYR A 31 -2.85 3.29 3.39
CA TYR A 31 -3.46 2.77 4.61
C TYR A 31 -2.82 3.29 5.91
N HIS A 32 -1.65 3.93 5.80
CA HIS A 32 -1.01 4.61 6.93
C HIS A 32 -1.31 6.12 6.98
N SER A 33 -2.03 6.67 6.00
CA SER A 33 -2.43 8.08 5.98
C SER A 33 -3.82 8.28 6.60
N ASP A 34 -3.94 9.25 7.51
CA ASP A 34 -5.24 9.61 8.12
C ASP A 34 -6.24 10.17 7.10
N ASP A 35 -5.74 10.85 6.05
CA ASP A 35 -6.58 11.44 5.01
C ASP A 35 -7.37 10.37 4.24
N PHE A 36 -6.81 9.17 4.09
CA PHE A 36 -7.53 8.04 3.49
C PHE A 36 -8.77 7.65 4.31
N TYR A 37 -8.63 7.57 5.64
CA TYR A 37 -9.75 7.23 6.51
C TYR A 37 -10.82 8.31 6.48
N LYS A 38 -10.41 9.58 6.48
CA LYS A 38 -11.32 10.72 6.39
C LYS A 38 -12.04 10.82 5.04
N ALA A 39 -11.32 10.64 3.94
CA ALA A 39 -11.86 10.79 2.59
C ALA A 39 -12.86 9.68 2.23
N PHE A 40 -12.64 8.47 2.72
CA PHE A 40 -13.46 7.29 2.35
C PHE A 40 -14.32 6.74 3.49
N ASN A 41 -14.35 7.41 4.65
CA ASN A 41 -15.12 7.00 5.84
C ASN A 41 -14.83 5.54 6.27
N VAL A 42 -13.54 5.17 6.30
CA VAL A 42 -13.08 3.81 6.58
C VAL A 42 -13.27 3.49 8.07
N LYS A 43 -13.90 2.34 8.35
CA LYS A 43 -14.21 1.83 9.69
C LYS A 43 -13.29 0.69 10.06
N GLU A 44 -13.26 0.35 11.36
CA GLU A 44 -12.42 -0.74 11.88
C GLU A 44 -12.76 -2.12 11.29
N THR A 45 -14.00 -2.29 10.82
CA THR A 45 -14.48 -3.52 10.18
C THR A 45 -14.06 -3.66 8.72
N ASP A 46 -13.46 -2.62 8.12
CA ASP A 46 -13.09 -2.65 6.71
C ASP A 46 -11.75 -3.35 6.49
N ALA A 47 -11.63 -4.09 5.39
CA ALA A 47 -10.49 -4.97 5.09
C ALA A 47 -9.11 -4.28 5.03
N ARG A 48 -9.07 -2.94 4.95
CA ARG A 48 -7.84 -2.14 4.83
C ARG A 48 -7.61 -1.22 6.03
N PHE A 49 -8.33 -1.42 7.11
CA PHE A 49 -8.14 -0.67 8.33
C PHE A 49 -6.82 -1.02 9.02
N VAL A 50 -6.04 0.00 9.36
CA VAL A 50 -4.88 -0.07 10.25
C VAL A 50 -5.16 0.82 11.45
N SER A 51 -5.07 0.25 12.65
CA SER A 51 -5.25 0.98 13.90
C SER A 51 -4.24 2.11 14.04
N VAL A 52 -4.63 3.21 14.69
CA VAL A 52 -3.84 4.44 14.74
C VAL A 52 -2.43 4.21 15.31
N ASP A 53 -2.31 3.35 16.31
CA ASP A 53 -1.05 2.94 16.95
C ASP A 53 -0.12 2.14 16.03
N LYS A 54 -0.67 1.48 14.99
CA LYS A 54 0.08 0.71 13.99
C LYS A 54 0.34 1.50 12.71
N ARG A 55 -0.10 2.77 12.62
CA ARG A 55 0.17 3.61 11.46
C ARG A 55 1.61 4.09 11.49
N ILE A 56 2.33 3.83 10.40
CA ILE A 56 3.73 4.23 10.25
C ILE A 56 3.77 5.73 9.90
N ARG A 57 4.53 6.51 10.69
CA ARG A 57 4.86 7.91 10.40
C ARG A 57 6.38 8.05 10.43
N ILE A 58 6.93 8.74 9.44
CA ILE A 58 8.38 8.95 9.31
C ILE A 58 8.72 10.41 9.62
N TRP A 59 7.94 11.33 9.06
CA TRP A 59 8.09 12.77 9.22
C TRP A 59 7.06 13.29 10.23
#